data_AF-A0A0N4ZD37-F1
#
_entry.id   AF-A0A0N4ZD37-F1
#
_cell.length_a   1.000
_cell.length_b   1.000
_cell.length_c   1.000
_cell.angle_alpha   90.00
_cell.angle_beta   90.00
_cell.angle_gamma   90.00
#
_symmetry.space_group_name_H-M   'P 1'
#
loop_
_entity.id
_entity.type
_entity.pdbx_description
1 polymer ?
#
loop_
_entity_poly.entity_id
_entity_poly.type
_entity_poly.pdbx_seq_one_letter_code
_entity_poly.pdbx_strand_id
1 'polypeptide(L)'
;MDFVAHCISEFNFFSGLFLNIISLVVLFKLSPEKQNKNYKYLMAIQFIAGIECSICQEGDLRLIVALTFVLILFIITYTVIIIYYKRCKHFLTEHENILTQKTLKLNKQLLLILFLQSVTPLIIVGLPTCTFLFIIAIKKVNSTDNYGILIHSLLTVTPTINSFLYLILPERNRKGIRQFFIKIWKFVCCKKNVVHIQVGIQLEMAHRGHNVIIE
;
A
#
# COMPACT_ATOMS: atom_id res chain seq x y z
N MET A 1 24.60 -3.98 11.95
CA MET A 1 23.25 -4.27 11.39
C MET A 1 22.60 -3.00 10.84
N ASP A 2 23.21 -1.84 11.09
CA ASP A 2 22.62 -0.53 10.86
C ASP A 2 22.43 -0.21 9.38
N PHE A 3 23.36 -0.65 8.53
CA PHE A 3 23.21 -0.52 7.07
C PHE A 3 21.97 -1.26 6.53
N VAL A 4 21.70 -2.48 7.02
CA VAL A 4 20.53 -3.27 6.58
C VAL A 4 19.24 -2.62 7.06
N ALA A 5 19.19 -2.19 8.33
CA ALA A 5 18.04 -1.50 8.89
C ALA A 5 17.77 -0.17 8.17
N HIS A 6 18.82 0.59 7.85
CA HIS A 6 18.75 1.82 7.07
C HIS A 6 18.19 1.58 5.67
N CYS A 7 18.76 0.61 4.93
CA CYS A 7 18.27 0.24 3.60
C CYS A 7 16.80 -0.21 3.62
N ILE A 8 16.39 -1.00 4.63
CA ILE A 8 14.99 -1.41 4.81
C ILE A 8 14.10 -0.19 5.08
N SER A 9 14.52 0.71 5.97
CA SER A 9 13.77 1.91 6.32
C SER A 9 13.60 2.85 5.12
N GLU A 10 14.67 3.13 4.37
CA GLU A 10 14.59 3.95 3.15
C GLU A 10 13.71 3.31 2.09
N PHE A 11 13.88 2.01 1.83
CA PHE A 11 13.03 1.29 0.88
C PHE A 11 11.56 1.34 1.31
N ASN A 12 11.26 1.14 2.60
CA ASN A 12 9.90 1.22 3.13
C ASN A 12 9.33 2.62 3.03
N PHE A 13 10.14 3.65 3.29
CA PHE A 13 9.74 5.04 3.15
C PHE A 13 9.30 5.34 1.71
N PHE A 14 10.16 5.05 0.73
CA PHE A 14 9.86 5.32 -0.68
C PHE A 14 8.72 4.44 -1.22
N SER A 15 8.77 3.13 -0.96
CA SER A 15 7.75 2.19 -1.42
C SER A 15 6.41 2.43 -0.73
N GLY A 16 6.42 2.75 0.56
CA GLY A 16 5.24 3.09 1.35
C GLY A 16 4.57 4.35 0.81
N LEU A 17 5.32 5.43 0.64
CA LEU A 17 4.79 6.67 0.07
C LEU A 17 4.21 6.46 -1.33
N PHE A 18 4.97 5.78 -2.20
CA PHE A 18 4.54 5.50 -3.58
C PHE A 18 3.28 4.63 -3.64
N LEU A 19 3.24 3.51 -2.90
CA LEU A 19 2.12 2.58 -2.91
C LEU A 19 0.87 3.17 -2.24
N ASN A 20 1.00 3.93 -1.16
CA ASN A 20 -0.14 4.60 -0.52
C ASN A 20 -0.72 5.68 -1.45
N ILE A 21 0.11 6.47 -2.14
CA ILE A 21 -0.35 7.47 -3.12
C ILE A 21 -1.09 6.79 -4.29
N ILE A 22 -0.52 5.73 -4.87
CA ILE A 22 -1.19 4.98 -5.94
C ILE A 22 -2.50 4.40 -5.45
N SER A 23 -2.52 3.83 -4.24
CA SER A 23 -3.74 3.27 -3.63
C SER A 23 -4.80 4.35 -3.46
N LEU A 24 -4.42 5.56 -3.06
CA LEU A 24 -5.31 6.72 -2.95
C LEU A 24 -5.86 7.15 -4.32
N VAL A 25 -5.01 7.22 -5.35
CA VAL A 25 -5.41 7.55 -6.72
C VAL A 25 -6.39 6.51 -7.27
N VAL A 26 -6.10 5.22 -7.07
CA VAL A 26 -6.98 4.11 -7.46
C VAL A 26 -8.30 4.19 -6.68
N LEU A 27 -8.24 4.44 -5.37
CA LEU A 27 -9.41 4.57 -4.51
C LEU A 27 -10.31 5.74 -4.93
N PHE A 28 -9.77 6.88 -5.34
CA PHE A 28 -10.59 8.05 -5.72
C PHE A 28 -11.01 8.05 -7.19
N LYS A 29 -10.12 7.69 -8.13
CA LYS A 29 -10.39 7.77 -9.58
C LYS A 29 -11.03 6.51 -10.17
N LEU A 30 -10.79 5.34 -9.58
CA LEU A 30 -11.19 4.05 -10.17
C LEU A 30 -12.23 3.30 -9.32
N SER A 31 -12.48 3.72 -8.08
CA SER A 31 -13.56 3.19 -7.26
C SER A 31 -14.93 3.65 -7.82
N PRO A 32 -15.84 2.72 -8.15
CA PRO A 32 -17.17 3.07 -8.60
C PRO A 32 -17.96 3.74 -7.47
N GLU A 33 -18.87 4.62 -7.85
CA GLU A 33 -19.85 5.26 -6.97
C GLU A 33 -20.70 4.26 -6.14
N LYS A 34 -20.81 3.01 -6.63
CA LYS A 34 -21.53 1.90 -5.97
C LYS A 34 -20.74 1.20 -4.85
N GLN A 35 -19.48 1.54 -4.62
CA GLN A 35 -18.72 0.98 -3.49
C GLN A 35 -19.22 1.62 -2.19
N ASN A 36 -19.33 0.83 -1.11
CA ASN A 36 -19.82 1.33 0.18
C ASN A 36 -19.01 2.57 0.60
N LYS A 37 -19.68 3.72 0.74
CA LYS A 37 -19.05 5.01 1.11
C LYS A 37 -18.18 4.86 2.37
N ASN A 38 -18.67 4.09 3.36
CA ASN A 38 -17.95 3.87 4.62
C ASN A 38 -16.65 3.11 4.40
N TYR A 39 -16.63 2.13 3.50
CA TYR A 39 -15.41 1.42 3.15
C TYR A 39 -14.39 2.34 2.46
N LYS A 40 -14.85 3.21 1.55
CA LYS A 40 -13.98 4.16 0.87
C LYS A 40 -13.32 5.12 1.86
N TYR A 41 -14.09 5.67 2.81
CA TYR A 41 -13.54 6.51 3.87
C TYR A 41 -12.56 5.77 4.77
N LEU A 42 -12.89 4.54 5.19
CA LEU A 42 -12.01 3.72 6.01
C LEU A 42 -10.64 3.49 5.32
N MET A 43 -10.65 3.12 4.04
CA MET A 43 -9.42 2.91 3.27
C MET A 43 -8.63 4.22 3.06
N ALA A 44 -9.32 5.34 2.82
CA ALA A 44 -8.67 6.63 2.68
C ALA A 44 -7.96 7.04 3.98
N ILE A 45 -8.62 6.87 5.12
CA ILE A 45 -8.04 7.11 6.45
C ILE A 45 -6.81 6.23 6.66
N GLN A 46 -6.89 4.94 6.30
CA GLN A 46 -5.75 4.02 6.42
C GLN A 46 -4.54 4.45 5.57
N PHE A 47 -4.77 4.91 4.33
CA PHE A 47 -3.67 5.37 3.46
C PHE A 47 -3.09 6.71 3.90
N ILE A 48 -3.92 7.65 4.36
CA ILE A 48 -3.46 8.92 4.92
C ILE A 48 -2.62 8.68 6.17
N ALA A 49 -3.12 7.86 7.10
CA ALA A 49 -2.37 7.45 8.28
C ALA A 49 -1.06 6.72 7.92
N GLY A 50 -1.06 5.93 6.83
CA GLY A 50 0.15 5.30 6.30
C GLY A 50 1.19 6.29 5.79
N ILE A 51 0.75 7.38 5.14
CA ILE A 51 1.62 8.47 4.69
C ILE A 51 2.15 9.25 5.90
N GLU A 52 1.29 9.63 6.85
CA GLU A 52 1.68 10.32 8.08
C GLU A 52 2.70 9.49 8.88
N CYS A 53 2.47 8.18 9.03
CA CYS A 53 3.40 7.27 9.71
C CYS A 53 4.75 7.15 8.99
N SER A 54 4.77 7.31 7.65
CA SER A 54 6.03 7.31 6.88
C SER A 54 6.80 8.63 7.06
N ILE A 55 6.13 9.74 7.36
CA ILE A 55 6.74 11.06 7.55
C ILE A 55 7.20 11.26 9.01
N CYS A 56 6.45 10.77 9.99
CA CYS A 56 6.68 11.03 11.42
C CYS A 56 7.71 10.08 12.07
N GLN A 57 8.74 9.64 11.35
CA GLN A 57 9.63 8.55 11.80
C GLN A 57 10.73 8.98 12.81
N GLU A 58 10.59 10.15 13.43
CA GLU A 58 11.55 10.69 14.41
C GLU A 58 10.90 10.83 15.79
N GLY A 59 11.42 10.11 16.79
CA GLY A 59 10.99 10.29 18.17
C GLY A 59 11.60 9.26 19.11
N ASP A 60 12.51 9.73 19.97
CA ASP A 60 13.06 8.92 21.06
C ASP A 60 12.12 9.03 22.27
N LEU A 61 11.22 8.05 22.43
CA LEU A 61 10.26 8.03 23.52
C LEU A 61 10.10 6.61 24.10
N ARG A 62 10.65 6.40 25.30
CA ARG A 62 10.41 5.28 26.25
C ARG A 62 9.79 4.03 25.62
N LEU A 63 10.61 3.35 24.80
CA LEU A 63 10.28 2.18 23.98
C LEU A 63 9.35 1.17 24.67
N ILE A 64 9.58 0.86 25.94
CA ILE A 64 8.80 -0.16 26.69
C ILE A 64 7.35 0.28 26.90
N VAL A 65 7.11 1.55 27.26
CA VAL A 65 5.74 2.06 27.47
C VAL A 65 5.02 2.14 26.13
N ALA A 66 5.71 2.60 25.09
CA ALA A 66 5.18 2.65 23.73
C ALA A 66 4.81 1.25 23.22
N LEU A 67 5.69 0.26 23.35
CA LEU A 67 5.43 -1.12 22.92
C LEU A 67 4.27 -1.75 23.68
N THR A 68 4.16 -1.49 24.98
CA THR A 68 3.03 -1.98 25.81
C THR A 68 1.71 -1.38 25.33
N PHE A 69 1.68 -0.08 25.06
CA PHE A 69 0.51 0.62 24.54
C PHE A 69 0.11 0.11 23.14
N VAL A 70 1.09 -0.10 22.27
CA VAL A 70 0.90 -0.69 20.94
C VAL A 70 0.26 -2.07 21.02
N LEU A 71 0.69 -2.93 21.96
CA LEU A 71 0.06 -4.24 22.16
C LEU A 71 -1.40 -4.16 22.62
N ILE A 72 -1.72 -3.25 23.54
CA ILE A 72 -3.11 -3.04 23.99
C ILE A 72 -3.97 -2.57 22.81
N LEU A 73 -3.49 -1.61 22.03
CA LEU A 73 -4.17 -1.14 20.83
C LEU A 73 -4.36 -2.26 19.80
N PHE A 74 -3.37 -3.15 19.63
CA PHE A 74 -3.49 -4.31 18.76
C PHE A 74 -4.63 -5.24 19.21
N ILE A 75 -4.72 -5.56 20.50
CA ILE A 75 -5.76 -6.43 21.05
C ILE A 75 -7.15 -5.81 20.82
N ILE A 76 -7.32 -4.53 21.11
CA ILE A 76 -8.59 -3.81 20.93
C ILE A 76 -8.98 -3.79 19.45
N THR A 77 -8.06 -3.35 18.59
CA THR A 77 -8.28 -3.23 17.14
C THR A 77 -8.67 -4.58 16.54
N TYR A 78 -7.96 -5.65 16.91
CA TYR A 78 -8.25 -6.99 16.44
C TYR A 78 -9.60 -7.52 16.91
N THR A 79 -9.96 -7.27 18.18
CA THR A 79 -11.27 -7.64 18.71
C THR A 79 -12.39 -6.98 17.93
N VAL A 80 -12.27 -5.67 17.65
CA VAL A 80 -13.21 -4.91 16.81
C VAL A 80 -13.31 -5.50 15.41
N ILE A 81 -12.17 -5.83 14.78
CA ILE A 81 -12.15 -6.41 13.43
C ILE A 81 -12.81 -7.78 13.38
N ILE A 82 -12.57 -8.67 14.37
CA ILE A 82 -13.26 -9.97 14.43
C ILE A 82 -14.77 -9.77 14.54
N ILE A 83 -15.21 -8.89 15.45
CA ILE A 83 -16.63 -8.61 15.64
C ILE A 83 -17.24 -8.07 14.34
N TYR A 84 -16.57 -7.11 13.70
CA TYR A 84 -17.00 -6.55 12.42
C TYR A 84 -17.05 -7.61 11.32
N TYR A 85 -16.05 -8.48 11.23
CA TYR A 85 -15.99 -9.56 10.26
C TYR A 85 -17.16 -10.53 10.45
N LYS A 86 -17.41 -10.97 11.68
CA LYS A 86 -18.55 -11.85 12.00
C LYS A 86 -19.88 -11.21 11.65
N ARG A 87 -20.08 -9.93 12.04
CA ARG A 87 -21.31 -9.18 11.75
C ARG A 87 -21.54 -9.00 10.26
N CYS A 88 -20.48 -8.65 9.51
CA CYS A 88 -20.57 -8.46 8.07
C CYS A 88 -20.82 -9.78 7.34
N LYS A 89 -20.15 -10.86 7.74
CA LYS A 89 -20.39 -12.21 7.20
C LYS A 89 -21.83 -12.65 7.43
N HIS A 90 -22.35 -12.46 8.64
CA HIS A 90 -23.74 -12.79 8.97
C HIS A 90 -24.74 -12.00 8.12
N PHE A 91 -24.56 -10.67 8.02
CA PHE A 91 -25.40 -9.80 7.18
C PHE A 91 -25.40 -10.24 5.70
N LEU A 92 -24.24 -10.60 5.16
CA LEU A 92 -24.09 -11.07 3.79
C LEU A 92 -24.81 -12.40 3.53
N THR A 93 -24.82 -13.31 4.50
CA THR A 93 -25.54 -14.58 4.41
C THR A 93 -27.05 -14.39 4.48
N GLU A 94 -27.52 -13.51 5.37
CA GLU A 94 -28.96 -13.26 5.57
C GLU A 94 -29.60 -12.58 4.34
N HIS A 95 -28.86 -11.70 3.66
CA HIS A 95 -29.36 -10.93 2.51
C HIS A 95 -28.92 -11.51 1.16
N GLU A 96 -28.45 -12.77 1.12
CA GLU A 96 -27.95 -13.40 -0.10
C GLU A 96 -29.01 -13.46 -1.22
N ASN A 97 -30.27 -13.63 -0.86
CA ASN A 97 -31.39 -13.70 -1.82
C ASN A 97 -31.77 -12.33 -2.42
N ILE A 98 -31.42 -11.22 -1.76
CA ILE A 98 -31.78 -9.87 -2.17
C ILE A 98 -30.64 -9.22 -2.97
N LEU A 99 -29.39 -9.60 -2.67
CA LEU A 99 -28.20 -9.04 -3.28
C LEU A 99 -27.89 -9.73 -4.62
N THR A 100 -27.57 -8.94 -5.64
CA THR A 100 -27.06 -9.52 -6.89
C THR A 100 -25.76 -10.29 -6.65
N GLN A 101 -25.56 -11.40 -7.36
CA GLN A 101 -24.35 -12.23 -7.29
C GLN A 101 -23.06 -11.42 -7.46
N LYS A 102 -23.10 -10.38 -8.32
CA LYS A 102 -21.97 -9.45 -8.52
C LYS A 102 -21.66 -8.63 -7.27
N THR A 103 -22.67 -8.09 -6.60
CA THR A 103 -22.50 -7.32 -5.35
C THR A 103 -22.01 -8.20 -4.21
N LEU A 104 -22.56 -9.41 -4.09
CA LEU A 104 -22.17 -10.38 -3.07
C LEU A 104 -20.69 -10.77 -3.21
N LYS A 105 -20.23 -11.12 -4.42
CA LYS A 105 -18.82 -11.44 -4.69
C LYS A 105 -17.91 -10.28 -4.34
N LEU A 106 -18.29 -9.05 -4.70
CA LEU A 106 -17.51 -7.85 -4.41
C LEU A 106 -17.39 -7.61 -2.90
N ASN A 107 -18.48 -7.68 -2.15
CA ASN A 107 -18.46 -7.50 -0.70
C ASN A 107 -17.65 -8.60 0.01
N LYS A 108 -17.76 -9.86 -0.43
CA LYS A 108 -16.93 -10.96 0.09
C LYS A 108 -15.43 -10.70 -0.14
N GLN A 109 -15.05 -10.18 -1.31
CA GLN A 109 -13.65 -9.80 -1.61
C GLN A 109 -13.16 -8.64 -0.75
N LEU A 110 -13.96 -7.58 -0.57
CA LEU A 110 -13.58 -6.45 0.29
C LEU A 110 -13.40 -6.88 1.75
N LEU A 111 -14.27 -7.76 2.24
CA LEU A 111 -14.18 -8.30 3.59
C LEU A 111 -12.90 -9.13 3.79
N LEU A 112 -12.53 -9.95 2.80
CA LEU A 112 -11.28 -10.71 2.82
C LEU A 112 -10.05 -9.81 2.88
N ILE A 113 -10.06 -8.70 2.13
CA ILE A 113 -8.94 -7.75 2.12
C ILE A 113 -8.80 -7.06 3.47
N LEU A 114 -9.90 -6.56 4.04
CA LEU A 114 -9.90 -5.96 5.38
C LEU A 114 -9.33 -6.93 6.40
N PHE A 115 -9.73 -8.20 6.33
CA PHE A 115 -9.21 -9.24 7.20
C PHE A 115 -7.70 -9.44 7.02
N LEU A 116 -7.21 -9.58 5.78
CA LEU A 116 -5.78 -9.76 5.51
C LEU A 116 -4.93 -8.56 5.95
N GLN A 117 -5.38 -7.34 5.69
CA GLN A 117 -4.71 -6.11 6.12
C GLN A 117 -4.68 -5.98 7.65
N SER A 118 -5.69 -6.51 8.33
CA SER A 118 -5.76 -6.52 9.78
C SER A 118 -4.84 -7.57 10.41
N VAL A 119 -4.69 -8.72 9.76
CA VAL A 119 -3.82 -9.82 10.21
C VAL A 119 -2.34 -9.51 9.93
N THR A 120 -2.05 -8.73 8.89
CA THR A 120 -0.68 -8.40 8.47
C THR A 120 0.18 -7.82 9.60
N PRO A 121 -0.19 -6.72 10.27
CA PRO A 121 0.63 -6.18 11.35
C PRO A 121 0.70 -7.09 12.59
N LEU A 122 -0.27 -7.98 12.81
CA LEU A 122 -0.18 -8.97 13.88
C LEU A 122 1.00 -9.93 13.65
N ILE A 123 1.15 -10.41 12.41
CA ILE A 123 2.24 -11.34 12.06
C ILE A 123 3.56 -10.58 12.01
N ILE A 124 3.58 -9.41 11.37
CA ILE A 124 4.83 -8.71 11.04
C ILE A 124 5.39 -7.94 12.24
N VAL A 125 4.52 -7.35 13.06
CA VAL A 125 4.93 -6.52 14.20
C VAL A 125 4.63 -7.22 15.52
N GLY A 126 3.45 -7.83 15.63
CA GLY A 126 3.01 -8.51 16.85
C GLY A 126 3.93 -9.64 17.27
N LEU A 127 4.29 -10.55 16.36
CA LEU A 127 5.20 -11.66 16.68
C LEU A 127 6.59 -11.17 17.13
N PRO A 128 7.31 -10.30 16.39
CA PRO A 128 8.60 -9.77 16.86
C PRO A 128 8.51 -9.01 18.19
N THR A 129 7.43 -8.25 18.40
CA THR A 129 7.20 -7.52 19.66
C THR A 129 7.02 -8.48 20.84
N CYS A 130 6.22 -9.54 20.68
CA CYS A 130 6.05 -10.57 21.69
C CYS A 130 7.37 -11.28 22.00
N THR A 131 8.15 -11.64 20.96
CA THR A 131 9.48 -12.24 21.14
C THR A 131 10.43 -11.30 21.89
N PHE A 132 10.41 -10.00 21.58
CA PHE A 132 11.26 -9.02 22.25
C PHE A 132 10.90 -8.82 23.72
N LEU A 133 9.61 -8.71 24.05
CA LEU A 133 9.17 -8.65 25.45
C LEU A 133 9.54 -9.92 26.23
N PHE A 134 9.45 -11.08 25.59
CA PHE A 134 9.87 -12.35 26.21
C PHE A 134 11.38 -12.38 26.50
N ILE A 135 12.22 -11.88 25.58
CA ILE A 135 13.67 -11.77 25.78
C ILE A 135 13.98 -10.82 26.95
N ILE A 136 13.30 -9.68 27.03
CA ILE A 136 13.44 -8.73 28.14
C ILE A 136 13.03 -9.39 29.47
N ALA A 137 11.93 -10.13 29.50
CA ALA A 137 11.46 -10.81 30.70
C ALA A 137 12.47 -11.82 31.26
N ILE A 138 13.28 -12.45 30.39
CA ILE A 138 14.33 -13.41 30.76
C ILE A 138 15.65 -12.69 31.15
N LYS A 139 15.68 -11.35 31.19
CA LYS A 139 16.86 -10.53 31.52
C LYS A 139 18.10 -10.80 30.64
N LYS A 140 17.91 -11.26 29.40
CA LYS A 140 19.01 -11.41 28.43
C LYS A 140 19.24 -10.09 27.69
N VAL A 141 19.76 -9.09 28.43
CA VAL A 141 19.77 -7.66 28.05
C VAL A 141 20.83 -7.31 26.99
N ASN A 142 21.87 -8.12 26.79
CA ASN A 142 23.05 -7.74 25.98
C ASN A 142 22.78 -7.61 24.45
N SER A 143 21.55 -7.72 23.97
CA SER A 143 21.22 -7.59 22.53
C SER A 143 19.91 -6.85 22.24
N THR A 144 19.41 -6.05 23.19
CA THR A 144 18.07 -5.42 23.07
C THR A 144 18.00 -4.29 22.04
N ASP A 145 19.10 -3.56 21.82
CA ASP A 145 19.06 -2.33 21.02
C ASP A 145 18.82 -2.61 19.53
N ASN A 146 19.52 -3.62 18.98
CA ASN A 146 19.34 -4.05 17.59
C ASN A 146 17.93 -4.61 17.32
N TYR A 147 17.31 -5.26 18.32
CA TYR A 147 15.96 -5.78 18.20
C TYR A 147 14.90 -4.67 18.20
N GLY A 148 15.09 -3.62 19.00
CA GLY A 148 14.21 -2.45 18.98
C GLY A 148 14.19 -1.77 17.61
N ILE A 149 15.36 -1.56 17.00
CA ILE A 149 15.51 -1.00 15.66
C ILE A 149 14.82 -1.88 14.61
N LEU A 150 14.98 -3.21 14.71
CA LEU A 150 14.32 -4.15 13.81
C LEU A 150 12.79 -4.07 13.92
N ILE A 151 12.23 -4.04 15.14
CA ILE A 151 10.78 -3.92 15.36
C ILE A 151 10.25 -2.62 14.79
N HIS A 152 10.95 -1.51 15.04
CA HIS A 152 10.60 -0.21 14.48
C HIS A 152 10.60 -0.23 12.95
N SER A 153 11.62 -0.85 12.35
CA SER A 153 11.70 -1.05 10.90
C SER A 153 10.54 -1.88 10.38
N LEU A 154 10.14 -2.95 11.06
CA LEU A 154 9.00 -3.80 10.69
C LEU A 154 7.65 -3.09 10.82
N LEU A 155 7.51 -2.16 11.78
CA LEU A 155 6.32 -1.33 11.92
C LEU A 155 6.07 -0.51 10.65
N THR A 156 7.14 0.04 10.05
CA THR A 156 7.05 0.83 8.81
C THR A 156 6.73 0.02 7.56
N VAL A 157 6.92 -1.30 7.59
CA VAL A 157 6.54 -2.20 6.47
C VAL A 157 5.01 -2.35 6.40
N THR A 158 4.30 -2.21 7.52
CA THR A 158 2.86 -2.49 7.60
C THR A 158 2.01 -1.65 6.63
N PRO A 159 2.15 -0.31 6.58
CA PRO A 159 1.39 0.51 5.63
C PRO A 159 1.65 0.13 4.16
N THR A 160 2.90 -0.24 3.85
CA THR A 160 3.34 -0.68 2.53
C THR A 160 2.65 -1.97 2.12
N ILE A 161 2.62 -2.98 2.99
CA ILE A 161 1.92 -4.24 2.71
C ILE A 161 0.41 -4.03 2.63
N ASN A 162 -0.17 -3.19 3.49
CA ASN A 162 -1.60 -2.91 3.43
C ASN A 162 -2.00 -2.28 2.09
N SER A 163 -1.23 -1.33 1.58
CA SER A 163 -1.41 -0.76 0.24
C SER A 163 -1.21 -1.80 -0.86
N PHE A 164 -0.18 -2.62 -0.76
CA PHE A 164 0.11 -3.69 -1.72
C PHE A 164 -1.05 -4.70 -1.82
N LEU A 165 -1.55 -5.17 -0.67
CA LEU A 165 -2.70 -6.07 -0.58
C LEU A 165 -3.94 -5.45 -1.23
N TYR A 166 -4.21 -4.17 -0.96
CA TYR A 166 -5.34 -3.46 -1.57
C TYR A 166 -5.22 -3.34 -3.09
N LEU A 167 -4.02 -3.14 -3.62
CA LEU A 167 -3.81 -3.00 -5.07
C LEU A 167 -3.97 -4.35 -5.78
N ILE A 168 -3.47 -5.43 -5.19
CA ILE A 168 -3.34 -6.72 -5.88
C ILE A 168 -4.54 -7.63 -5.67
N LEU A 169 -5.15 -7.68 -4.47
CA LEU A 169 -6.19 -8.67 -4.18
C LEU A 169 -7.52 -8.44 -4.93
N PRO A 170 -8.10 -7.22 -4.99
CA PRO A 170 -9.32 -7.00 -5.75
C PRO A 170 -9.08 -7.16 -7.25
N GLU A 171 -9.84 -8.06 -7.89
CA GLU A 171 -9.84 -8.24 -9.35
C GLU A 171 -10.04 -6.90 -10.09
N ARG A 172 -10.84 -6.01 -9.51
CA ARG A 172 -11.14 -4.69 -10.07
C ARG A 172 -9.95 -3.75 -10.01
N ASN A 173 -9.22 -3.73 -8.89
CA ASN A 173 -8.04 -2.90 -8.72
C ASN A 173 -6.95 -3.37 -9.68
N ARG A 174 -6.75 -4.68 -9.83
CA ARG A 174 -5.84 -5.23 -10.85
C ARG A 174 -6.18 -4.77 -12.27
N LYS A 175 -7.46 -4.78 -12.65
CA LYS A 175 -7.90 -4.26 -13.97
C LYS A 175 -7.62 -2.77 -14.11
N GLY A 176 -7.90 -1.97 -13.08
CA GLY A 176 -7.62 -0.53 -13.06
C GLY A 176 -6.14 -0.23 -13.19
N ILE A 177 -5.30 -0.93 -12.43
CA ILE A 177 -3.84 -0.84 -12.48
C ILE A 177 -3.33 -1.21 -13.87
N ARG A 178 -3.79 -2.33 -14.44
CA ARG A 178 -3.41 -2.76 -15.80
C ARG A 178 -3.75 -1.69 -16.84
N GLN A 179 -4.94 -1.10 -16.76
CA GLN A 179 -5.34 -0.01 -17.67
C GLN A 179 -4.49 1.24 -17.49
N PHE A 180 -4.16 1.58 -16.25
CA PHE A 180 -3.27 2.71 -15.93
C PHE A 180 -1.86 2.50 -16.53
N PHE A 181 -1.26 1.32 -16.31
CA PHE A 181 0.04 0.97 -16.90
C PHE A 181 0.00 0.95 -18.43
N ILE A 182 -1.06 0.44 -19.06
CA ILE A 182 -1.21 0.49 -20.52
C ILE A 182 -1.24 1.94 -21.03
N LYS A 183 -1.92 2.85 -20.32
CA LYS A 183 -1.94 4.28 -20.69
C LYS A 183 -0.57 4.92 -20.58
N ILE A 184 0.14 4.67 -19.48
CA ILE A 184 1.52 5.16 -19.30
C ILE A 184 2.43 4.61 -20.39
N TRP A 185 2.37 3.30 -20.64
CA TRP A 185 3.19 2.64 -21.66
C TRP A 185 2.92 3.23 -23.05
N LYS A 186 1.66 3.43 -23.42
CA LYS A 186 1.29 4.11 -24.67
C LYS A 186 1.83 5.53 -24.72
N PHE A 187 1.75 6.29 -23.63
CA PHE A 187 2.30 7.65 -23.58
C PHE A 187 3.81 7.67 -23.79
N VAL A 188 4.55 6.79 -23.12
CA VAL A 188 6.02 6.68 -23.24
C VAL A 188 6.42 6.20 -24.65
N CYS A 189 5.77 5.16 -25.18
CA CYS A 189 6.08 4.61 -26.50
C CYS A 189 5.66 5.53 -27.65
N CYS A 190 4.48 6.18 -27.59
CA CYS A 190 4.03 7.08 -28.66
C CYS A 190 4.88 8.36 -28.74
N LYS A 191 5.44 8.83 -27.62
CA LYS A 191 6.37 9.98 -27.63
C LYS A 191 7.65 9.69 -28.41
N LYS A 192 8.03 8.41 -28.57
CA LYS A 192 9.22 7.98 -29.31
C LYS A 192 9.08 8.11 -30.83
N ASN A 193 7.85 8.05 -31.37
CA ASN A 193 7.62 8.15 -32.82
C ASN A 193 7.52 9.59 -33.33
N VAL A 194 7.03 10.54 -32.51
CA VAL A 194 6.90 11.94 -32.94
C VAL A 194 8.27 12.61 -33.12
N VAL A 195 9.24 12.27 -32.27
CA VAL A 195 10.61 12.83 -32.36
C VAL A 195 11.34 12.30 -33.61
N HIS A 196 11.18 11.03 -33.96
CA HIS A 196 11.80 10.48 -35.18
C HIS A 196 11.22 11.08 -36.47
N ILE A 197 9.92 11.36 -36.50
CA ILE A 197 9.27 11.97 -37.67
C ILE A 197 9.75 13.44 -37.84
N GLN A 198 9.92 14.17 -36.74
CA GLN A 198 10.33 15.58 -36.80
C GLN A 198 11.81 15.75 -37.23
N VAL A 199 12.69 14.84 -36.82
CA VAL A 199 14.10 14.81 -37.26
C VAL A 199 14.21 14.34 -38.72
N GLY A 200 13.41 13.35 -39.15
CA GLY A 200 13.37 12.91 -40.54
C GLY A 200 12.93 14.02 -41.51
N ILE A 201 11.90 14.78 -41.16
CA ILE A 201 11.40 15.89 -41.98
C ILE A 201 12.43 17.05 -42.06
N GLN A 202 13.16 17.35 -40.97
CA GLN A 202 14.21 18.37 -41.03
C GLN A 202 15.41 17.95 -41.88
N LEU A 203 15.81 16.67 -41.85
CA LEU A 203 16.85 16.14 -42.73
C LEU A 203 16.43 16.12 -44.20
N GLU A 204 15.17 15.79 -44.50
CA GLU A 204 14.66 15.78 -45.87
C GLU A 204 14.55 17.21 -46.44
N MET A 205 14.16 18.19 -45.60
CA MET A 205 14.17 19.61 -45.99
C MET A 205 15.60 20.16 -46.16
N ALA A 206 16.57 19.74 -45.35
CA ALA A 206 17.98 20.10 -45.53
C ALA A 206 18.56 19.51 -46.82
N HIS A 207 18.17 18.28 -47.18
CA HIS A 207 18.62 17.63 -48.41
C HIS A 207 18.02 18.25 -49.69
N ARG A 208 16.77 18.76 -49.63
CA ARG A 208 16.14 19.45 -50.77
C ARG A 208 16.62 20.89 -50.96
N GLY A 209 17.07 21.57 -49.89
CA GLY A 209 17.58 22.94 -49.97
C GLY A 209 18.88 23.11 -50.76
N HIS A 210 19.69 22.06 -50.92
CA HIS A 210 20.99 22.14 -51.61
C HIS A 210 20.92 21.96 -53.13
N ASN A 211 19.79 21.55 -53.71
CA ASN A 211 19.66 21.33 -55.16
C ASN A 211 19.10 22.53 -55.95
N VAL A 212 18.98 23.71 -55.34
CA VAL A 212 18.31 24.89 -55.96
C VAL A 212 19.29 26.04 -56.29
N ILE A 213 20.61 25.83 -56.15
CA ILE A 213 21.61 26.87 -56.47
C ILE A 213 22.66 26.31 -57.44
N ILE A 214 22.23 25.96 -58.65
CA ILE A 214 23.11 25.85 -59.84
C ILE A 214 22.28 26.27 -61.06
N GLU A 215 22.04 27.56 -61.21
CA GLU A 215 21.79 28.23 -62.51
C GLU A 215 22.39 29.63 -62.48
#